data_AF-A0A7J9GD60-F1
#
_entry.id   AF-A0A7J9GD60-F1
#
_cell.length_a   1.000
_cell.length_b   1.000
_cell.length_c   1.000
_cell.angle_alpha   90.00
_cell.angle_beta   90.00
_cell.angle_gamma   90.00
#
_symmetry.space_group_name_H-M   'P 1'
#
loop_
_entity.id
_entity.type
_entity.pdbx_description
1 polymer ?
#
loop_
_entity_poly.entity_id
_entity_poly.type
_entity_poly.pdbx_seq_one_letter_code
_entity_poly.pdbx_strand_id
1 'polypeptide(L)' 'MLRRGEKLPPGTQNPKRIKSGPEGGNTTLLTDPKPAPCRDLDAC' A
#
# COMPACT_ATOMS: atom_id res chain seq x y z
N MET A 1 13.67 -4.22 22.33
CA MET A 1 14.79 -3.31 22.03
C MET A 1 15.92 -4.14 21.40
N LEU A 2 16.48 -3.69 20.27
CA LEU A 2 17.56 -4.40 19.57
C LEU A 2 18.86 -4.28 20.36
N ARG A 3 19.50 -5.41 20.65
CA ARG A 3 20.72 -5.46 21.48
C ARG A 3 22.00 -5.20 20.69
N ARG A 4 21.97 -5.25 19.36
CA ARG A 4 23.16 -5.25 18.49
C ARG A 4 23.49 -3.93 17.78
N GLY A 5 22.81 -2.82 18.08
CA GLY A 5 23.08 -1.50 17.46
C GLY A 5 22.75 -1.41 15.96
N GLU A 6 22.60 -2.54 15.27
CA GLU A 6 22.16 -2.63 13.88
C GLU A 6 20.72 -2.12 13.69
N LYS A 7 20.50 -1.42 12.58
CA LYS A 7 19.17 -0.96 12.18
C LYS A 7 18.43 -2.10 11.48
N LEU A 8 17.25 -2.46 11.98
CA LEU A 8 16.36 -3.40 11.30
C LEU A 8 15.87 -2.83 9.96
N PRO A 9 15.55 -3.70 8.99
CA PRO A 9 14.87 -3.27 7.79
C PRO A 9 13.57 -2.53 8.16
N PRO A 10 13.31 -1.36 7.56
CA PRO A 10 12.11 -0.59 7.86
C PRO A 10 10.86 -1.22 7.23
N GLY A 11 9.68 -0.96 7.81
CA GLY A 11 8.41 -1.44 7.29
C GLY A 11 7.92 -2.73 7.94
N THR A 12 7.00 -3.43 7.27
CA THR A 12 6.43 -4.68 7.78
C THR A 12 7.46 -5.80 7.71
N GLN A 13 7.59 -6.55 8.81
CA GLN A 13 8.45 -7.75 8.89
C GLN A 13 7.72 -9.03 8.48
N ASN A 14 6.39 -8.99 8.27
CA ASN A 14 5.63 -10.15 7.81
C ASN A 14 5.74 -10.25 6.28
N PRO A 15 6.36 -11.31 5.72
CA PRO A 15 6.57 -11.43 4.29
C PRO A 15 5.27 -11.63 3.49
N LYS A 16 4.18 -12.08 4.13
CA LYS A 16 2.88 -12.28 3.49
C LYS A 16 2.06 -11.00 3.34
N ARG A 17 2.61 -9.86 3.78
CA ARG A 17 1.89 -8.59 3.89
C ARG A 17 2.69 -7.48 3.21
N ILE A 18 2.01 -6.68 2.40
CA ILE A 18 2.60 -5.44 1.89
C ILE A 18 2.41 -4.29 2.88
N LYS A 19 3.15 -3.19 2.72
CA LYS A 19 3.06 -2.02 3.62
C LYS A 19 1.61 -1.54 3.76
N SER A 20 1.11 -1.56 5.01
CA SER A 20 -0.25 -1.16 5.39
C SER A 20 -1.41 -1.96 4.76
N GLY A 21 -1.14 -2.97 3.92
CA GLY A 21 -2.17 -3.82 3.30
C GLY A 21 -2.70 -4.91 4.23
N PRO A 22 -3.64 -5.75 3.79
CA PRO A 22 -4.00 -6.99 4.46
C PRO A 22 -2.90 -8.05 4.33
N GLU A 23 -2.90 -9.05 5.21
CA GLU A 23 -2.14 -10.28 4.99
C GLU A 23 -2.75 -11.08 3.82
N GLY A 24 -1.90 -11.66 2.97
CA GLY A 24 -2.34 -12.43 1.80
C GLY A 24 -2.52 -11.59 0.53
N GLY A 25 -2.27 -10.27 0.59
CA GLY A 25 -2.36 -9.36 -0.55
C GLY A 25 -3.43 -8.28 -0.37
N ASN A 26 -3.37 -7.25 -1.21
CA ASN A 26 -4.40 -6.20 -1.23
C ASN A 26 -5.73 -6.75 -1.76
N THR A 27 -6.84 -6.17 -1.31
CA THR A 27 -8.20 -6.52 -1.75
C THR A 27 -8.87 -5.45 -2.60
N THR A 28 -8.29 -4.25 -2.69
CA THR A 28 -8.90 -3.07 -3.35
C THR A 28 -8.02 -2.51 -4.46
N LEU A 29 -6.78 -2.14 -4.17
CA LEU A 29 -5.82 -1.59 -5.12
C LEU A 29 -5.16 -2.71 -5.95
N LEU A 30 -5.92 -3.27 -6.89
CA LEU A 30 -5.54 -4.45 -7.70
C LEU A 30 -5.10 -4.10 -9.13
N THR A 31 -5.48 -2.92 -9.62
CA THR A 31 -5.23 -2.48 -11.00
C THR A 31 -4.21 -1.37 -11.04
N ASP A 32 -3.53 -1.21 -12.17
CA ASP A 32 -2.69 -0.05 -12.41
C ASP A 32 -3.51 1.24 -12.30
N PRO A 33 -3.01 2.25 -11.57
CA PRO A 33 -3.73 3.50 -11.39
C PRO A 33 -3.85 4.23 -12.72
N LYS A 34 -5.07 4.66 -13.04
CA LYS A 34 -5.38 5.55 -14.17
C LYS A 34 -5.99 6.83 -13.63
N PRO A 35 -5.85 7.96 -14.33
CA PRO A 35 -6.59 9.17 -14.00
C PRO A 35 -8.09 8.83 -13.91
N ALA A 36 -8.74 9.31 -12.86
CA ALA A 36 -10.19 9.20 -12.76
C ALA A 36 -10.83 9.95 -13.95
N PRO A 37 -11.98 9.49 -14.46
CA PRO A 37 -12.71 10.23 -15.47
C PRO A 37 -12.91 11.67 -14.99
N CYS A 38 -12.58 12.64 -15.84
CA CYS A 38 -12.90 14.03 -15.56
C CYS A 38 -14.41 14.14 -15.34
N ARG A 39 -14.82 14.74 -14.22
CA ARG A 39 -16.20 15.15 -14.01
C ARG A 39 -16.45 16.34 -14.94
N ASP A 40 -17.34 16.16 -15.90
CA ASP A 40 -17.91 17.29 -16.63
C ASP A 40 -18.81 18.06 -15.66
N LEU A 41 -18.36 19.27 -15.27
CA LEU A 41 -19.09 20.11 -14.32
C LEU A 41 -20.29 20.80 -14.98
N ASP A 42 -20.38 20.76 -16.31
CA ASP A 42 -21.45 21.41 -17.09
C ASP A 42 -22.61 20.44 -17.44
N ALA A 43 -22.48 19.16 -17.11
CA ALA A 43 -23.46 18.11 -17.45
C ALA A 43 -24.68 18.00 -16.49
N CYS A 44 -25.14 19.13 -15.94
CA CYS A 44 -26.27 19.20 -14.99
C CYS A 44 -27.65 19.12 -15.66
#